data_AF-A0A433PW93-F1
#
_entry.id   AF-A0A433PW93-F1
#
_cell.length_a   1.000
_cell.length_b   1.000
_cell.length_c   1.000
_cell.angle_alpha   90.00
_cell.angle_beta   90.00
_cell.angle_gamma   90.00
#
_symmetry.space_group_name_H-M   'P 1'
#
loop_
_entity.id
_entity.type
_entity.pdbx_description
1 polymer ?
#
loop_
_entity_poly.entity_id
_entity_poly.type
_entity_poly.pdbx_seq_one_letter_code
_entity_poly.pdbx_strand_id
1 'polypeptide(L)'
;MASSSETLTTRVLSAVNDQDLEQMLSKQAEIQTTFYTTTANLVAFNDFSAARYNDLHRKFESHARLVRDMKADLDVVFRKIRSLKAQLIAKHPEAYGKVLEKYPPRPEDNDEEE
;
A
#
# COMPACT_ATOMS: atom_id res chain seq x y z
N MET A 1 -50.97 14.04 -59.47
CA MET A 1 -50.99 14.07 -58.00
C MET A 1 -50.56 12.71 -57.52
N ALA A 2 -49.46 12.59 -56.78
CA ALA A 2 -48.99 11.30 -56.26
C ALA A 2 -50.03 10.73 -55.29
N SER A 3 -50.20 9.40 -55.29
CA SER A 3 -51.15 8.72 -54.39
C SER A 3 -50.78 8.97 -52.92
N SER A 4 -51.77 9.01 -52.02
CA SER A 4 -51.53 9.10 -50.57
C SER A 4 -50.62 7.97 -50.07
N SER A 5 -50.65 6.81 -50.73
CA SER A 5 -49.72 5.72 -50.47
C SER A 5 -48.29 6.10 -50.85
N GLU A 6 -48.05 6.62 -52.07
CA GLU A 6 -46.70 7.01 -52.54
C GLU A 6 -46.08 8.12 -51.68
N THR A 7 -46.89 9.06 -51.21
CA THR A 7 -46.43 10.13 -50.33
C THR A 7 -46.07 9.60 -48.94
N LEU A 8 -46.80 8.62 -48.42
CA LEU A 8 -46.44 7.94 -47.18
C LEU A 8 -45.16 7.11 -47.35
N THR A 9 -45.04 6.29 -48.40
CA THR A 9 -43.82 5.49 -48.64
C THR A 9 -42.60 6.38 -48.79
N THR A 10 -42.70 7.47 -49.56
CA THR A 10 -41.59 8.42 -49.75
C THR A 10 -41.18 9.08 -48.44
N ARG A 11 -42.15 9.47 -47.59
CA ARG A 11 -41.86 10.07 -46.28
C ARG A 11 -41.23 9.08 -45.31
N VAL A 12 -41.67 7.82 -45.31
CA VAL A 12 -41.08 6.76 -44.48
C VAL A 12 -39.66 6.45 -44.97
N LEU A 13 -39.44 6.40 -46.28
CA LEU A 13 -38.13 6.17 -46.87
C LEU A 13 -37.16 7.34 -46.59
N SER A 14 -37.65 8.59 -46.61
CA SER A 14 -36.86 9.78 -46.29
C SER A 14 -36.68 10.03 -44.79
N ALA A 15 -37.46 9.37 -43.94
CA ALA A 15 -37.34 9.49 -42.49
C ALA A 15 -36.14 8.72 -41.94
N VAL A 16 -35.56 7.82 -42.74
CA VAL A 16 -34.35 7.08 -42.42
C VAL A 16 -33.18 7.78 -43.12
N ASN A 17 -32.32 8.45 -42.34
CA ASN A 17 -31.09 9.03 -42.85
C ASN A 17 -29.98 7.98 -42.75
N ASP A 18 -29.69 7.30 -43.86
CA ASP A 18 -28.67 6.25 -43.92
C ASP A 18 -27.28 6.75 -43.48
N GLN A 19 -26.96 8.03 -43.73
CA GLN A 19 -25.71 8.64 -43.31
C GLN A 19 -25.60 8.75 -41.77
N ASP A 20 -26.71 9.02 -41.07
CA ASP A 20 -26.72 9.07 -39.61
C ASP A 20 -26.62 7.67 -39.00
N LEU A 21 -27.25 6.67 -39.63
CA LEU A 21 -27.15 5.26 -39.22
C LEU A 21 -25.71 4.74 -39.38
N GLU A 22 -25.05 5.06 -40.49
CA GLU A 22 -23.66 4.66 -40.72
C GLU A 22 -22.70 5.33 -39.72
N GLN A 23 -22.89 6.62 -39.43
CA GLN A 23 -22.15 7.32 -38.38
C GLN A 23 -22.38 6.72 -37.00
N MET A 24 -23.63 6.35 -36.68
CA MET A 24 -23.96 5.71 -35.41
C MET A 24 -23.27 4.36 -35.26
N LEU A 25 -23.28 3.53 -36.32
CA LEU A 25 -22.56 2.24 -36.34
C LEU A 25 -21.06 2.44 -36.15
N SER A 26 -20.47 3.42 -36.85
CA SER A 26 -19.05 3.76 -36.71
C SER A 26 -18.71 4.16 -35.27
N LYS A 27 -19.52 5.03 -34.66
CA LYS A 27 -19.32 5.47 -33.27
C LYS A 27 -19.47 4.32 -32.28
N GLN A 28 -20.43 3.42 -32.50
CA GLN A 28 -20.61 2.24 -31.65
C GLN A 28 -19.41 1.31 -31.72
N ALA A 29 -18.83 1.09 -32.91
CA ALA A 29 -17.62 0.28 -33.06
C ALA A 29 -16.41 0.90 -32.34
N GLU A 30 -16.26 2.22 -32.40
CA GLU A 30 -15.21 2.96 -31.67
C GLU A 30 -15.38 2.85 -30.15
N ILE A 31 -16.61 3.07 -29.66
CA ILE A 31 -16.96 2.93 -28.25
C ILE A 31 -16.69 1.50 -27.77
N GLN A 32 -17.09 0.50 -28.55
CA GLN A 32 -16.85 -0.91 -28.24
C GLN A 32 -15.35 -1.20 -28.12
N THR A 33 -14.55 -0.76 -29.09
CA THR A 33 -13.09 -0.94 -29.07
C THR A 33 -12.46 -0.25 -27.86
N THR A 34 -12.94 0.95 -27.53
CA THR A 34 -12.50 1.71 -26.36
C THR A 34 -12.84 0.98 -25.07
N PHE A 35 -14.04 0.41 -24.95
CA PHE A 35 -14.46 -0.39 -23.80
C PHE A 35 -13.59 -1.62 -23.62
N TYR A 36 -13.33 -2.38 -24.68
CA TYR A 36 -12.47 -3.56 -24.60
C TYR A 36 -11.04 -3.20 -24.18
N THR A 37 -10.47 -2.17 -24.80
CA THR A 37 -9.10 -1.72 -24.50
C THR A 37 -8.98 -1.22 -23.06
N THR A 38 -9.94 -0.39 -22.63
CA THR A 38 -9.96 0.15 -21.26
C THR A 38 -10.11 -0.98 -20.24
N THR A 39 -11.00 -1.93 -20.50
CA THR A 39 -11.21 -3.07 -19.61
C THR A 39 -9.95 -3.93 -19.50
N ALA A 40 -9.28 -4.22 -20.63
CA ALA A 40 -8.02 -4.96 -20.63
C ALA A 40 -6.93 -4.24 -19.83
N ASN A 41 -6.81 -2.92 -19.99
CA ASN A 41 -5.85 -2.11 -19.23
C ASN A 41 -6.16 -2.10 -17.74
N LEU A 42 -7.44 -2.04 -17.35
CA LEU A 42 -7.86 -2.09 -15.95
C LEU A 42 -7.56 -3.46 -15.31
N VAL A 43 -7.77 -4.55 -16.05
CA VAL A 43 -7.41 -5.90 -15.59
C VAL A 43 -5.90 -5.98 -15.39
N ALA A 44 -5.10 -5.58 -16.38
CA ALA A 44 -3.64 -5.59 -16.28
C ALA A 44 -3.13 -4.70 -15.13
N PHE A 45 -3.74 -3.54 -14.91
CA PHE A 45 -3.42 -2.66 -13.80
C PHE A 45 -3.74 -3.30 -12.45
N ASN A 46 -4.89 -3.97 -12.33
CA ASN A 46 -5.27 -4.66 -11.10
C ASN A 46 -4.27 -5.78 -10.79
N ASP A 47 -3.95 -6.63 -11.76
CA ASP A 47 -2.98 -7.71 -11.59
C ASP A 47 -1.59 -7.18 -11.21
N PHE A 48 -1.13 -6.12 -11.89
CA PHE A 48 0.14 -5.49 -11.60
C PHE A 48 0.17 -4.86 -10.20
N SER A 49 -0.85 -4.10 -9.84
CA SER A 49 -0.93 -3.42 -8.55
C SER A 49 -1.05 -4.42 -7.39
N ALA A 50 -1.82 -5.50 -7.55
CA ALA A 50 -1.92 -6.58 -6.59
C ALA A 50 -0.56 -7.31 -6.39
N ALA A 51 0.15 -7.61 -7.47
CA ALA A 51 1.48 -8.22 -7.39
C ALA A 51 2.49 -7.31 -6.67
N ARG A 52 2.48 -6.01 -6.98
CA ARG A 52 3.35 -5.01 -6.31
C ARG A 52 3.01 -4.88 -4.83
N TYR A 53 1.73 -4.82 -4.49
CA TYR A 53 1.26 -4.75 -3.11
C TYR A 53 1.73 -5.97 -2.31
N ASN A 54 1.53 -7.18 -2.85
CA ASN A 54 1.91 -8.41 -2.16
C ASN A 54 3.43 -8.50 -1.89
N ASP A 55 4.27 -8.09 -2.84
CA ASP A 55 5.73 -8.05 -2.63
C ASP A 55 6.12 -7.05 -1.53
N LEU A 56 5.56 -5.83 -1.60
CA LEU A 56 5.87 -4.79 -0.61
C LEU A 56 5.35 -5.15 0.79
N HIS A 57 4.14 -5.70 0.86
CA HIS A 57 3.51 -6.12 2.10
C HIS A 57 4.34 -7.19 2.82
N ARG A 58 4.82 -8.21 2.09
CA ARG A 58 5.71 -9.25 2.65
C ARG A 58 7.00 -8.68 3.22
N LYS A 59 7.63 -7.74 2.52
CA LYS A 59 8.84 -7.06 3.00
C LYS A 59 8.55 -6.23 4.25
N PHE A 60 7.44 -5.51 4.26
CA PHE A 60 6.99 -4.72 5.40
C PHE A 60 6.76 -5.60 6.63
N GLU A 61 6.02 -6.72 6.50
CA GLU A 61 5.80 -7.66 7.60
C GLU A 61 7.11 -8.25 8.15
N SER A 62 8.04 -8.60 7.25
CA SER A 62 9.37 -9.10 7.62
C SER A 62 10.16 -8.06 8.41
N HIS A 63 10.20 -6.81 7.95
CA HIS A 63 10.89 -5.72 8.65
C HIS A 63 10.22 -5.39 9.99
N ALA A 64 8.89 -5.37 10.05
CA ALA A 64 8.15 -5.15 11.29
C ALA A 64 8.41 -6.27 12.31
N ARG A 65 8.56 -7.53 11.86
CA ARG A 65 8.98 -8.64 12.71
C ARG A 65 10.40 -8.44 13.23
N LEU A 66 11.36 -8.15 12.34
CA LEU A 66 12.75 -7.91 12.71
C LEU A 66 12.90 -6.82 13.77
N VAL A 67 12.19 -5.70 13.63
CA VAL A 67 12.23 -4.60 14.62
C VAL A 67 11.71 -5.05 15.99
N ARG A 68 10.64 -5.87 16.03
CA ARG A 68 10.12 -6.44 17.29
C ARG A 68 11.11 -7.40 17.93
N ASP A 69 11.75 -8.25 17.13
CA ASP A 69 12.73 -9.22 17.60
C ASP A 69 13.97 -8.49 18.15
N MET A 70 14.47 -7.47 17.43
CA MET A 70 15.56 -6.62 17.90
C MET A 70 15.23 -5.90 19.22
N LYS A 71 14.00 -5.41 19.38
CA LYS A 71 13.56 -4.83 20.65
C LYS A 71 13.61 -5.87 21.78
N ALA A 72 13.09 -7.08 21.55
CA ALA A 72 13.11 -8.14 22.55
C ALA A 72 14.54 -8.54 22.94
N ASP A 73 15.45 -8.63 21.96
CA ASP A 73 16.86 -8.90 22.21
C ASP A 73 17.52 -7.79 23.05
N LEU A 74 17.24 -6.53 22.73
CA LEU A 74 17.71 -5.39 23.52
C LEU A 74 17.16 -5.41 24.95
N ASP A 75 15.88 -5.73 25.14
CA ASP A 75 15.28 -5.86 26.47
C ASP A 75 16.01 -6.92 27.31
N VAL A 76 16.40 -8.05 26.70
CA VAL A 76 17.19 -9.10 27.36
C VAL A 76 18.59 -8.60 27.72
N VAL A 77 19.27 -7.92 26.79
CA VAL A 77 20.61 -7.36 27.02
C VAL A 77 20.58 -6.35 28.16
N PHE A 78 19.65 -5.40 28.15
CA PHE A 78 19.51 -4.40 29.22
C PHE A 78 19.18 -5.03 30.56
N ARG A 79 18.27 -6.01 30.60
CA ARG A 79 17.97 -6.75 31.84
C ARG A 79 19.22 -7.45 32.41
N LYS A 80 20.04 -8.07 31.54
CA LYS A 80 21.28 -8.72 31.96
C LYS A 80 22.31 -7.71 32.48
N ILE A 81 22.45 -6.56 31.82
CA ILE A 81 23.32 -5.47 32.28
C ILE A 81 22.88 -4.97 33.66
N ARG A 82 21.58 -4.70 33.86
CA ARG A 82 21.04 -4.27 35.17
C ARG A 82 21.31 -5.31 36.25
N SER A 83 21.09 -6.59 35.96
CA SER A 83 21.38 -7.69 36.90
C SER A 83 22.87 -7.77 37.27
N LEU A 84 23.78 -7.66 36.30
CA LEU A 84 25.22 -7.66 36.54
C LEU A 84 25.67 -6.44 37.36
N LYS A 85 25.13 -5.25 37.05
CA LYS A 85 25.38 -4.04 37.85
C LYS A 85 24.94 -4.23 39.30
N ALA A 86 23.74 -4.76 39.53
CA ALA A 86 23.23 -5.03 40.88
C ALA A 86 24.12 -6.02 41.65
N GLN A 87 24.58 -7.09 40.99
CA GLN A 87 25.52 -8.05 41.58
C GLN A 87 26.87 -7.40 41.93
N LEU A 88 27.38 -6.51 41.08
CA LEU A 88 28.65 -5.82 41.28
C LEU A 88 28.56 -4.84 42.46
N ILE A 89 27.45 -4.09 42.57
CA ILE A 89 27.17 -3.22 43.72
C ILE A 89 27.13 -4.02 45.02
N ALA A 90 26.43 -5.17 45.01
CA ALA A 90 26.30 -6.00 46.21
C ALA A 90 27.64 -6.60 46.67
N LYS A 91 28.52 -7.00 45.73
CA LYS A 91 29.80 -7.65 46.06
C LYS A 91 30.95 -6.66 46.28
N HIS A 92 30.95 -5.53 45.57
CA HIS A 92 32.07 -4.58 45.51
C HIS A 92 31.59 -3.12 45.52
N PRO A 93 30.92 -2.66 46.60
CA PRO A 93 30.29 -1.35 46.63
C PRO A 93 31.28 -0.19 46.48
N GLU A 94 32.45 -0.25 47.14
CA GLU A 94 33.45 0.81 47.08
C GLU A 94 34.11 0.95 45.70
N ALA A 95 34.40 -0.18 45.05
CA ALA A 95 34.99 -0.18 43.71
C ALA A 95 33.98 0.33 42.68
N TYR A 96 32.71 -0.05 42.82
CA TYR A 96 31.63 0.45 41.96
C TYR A 96 31.42 1.96 42.11
N GLY A 97 31.44 2.49 43.35
CA GLY A 97 31.30 3.92 43.62
C GLY A 97 32.38 4.77 42.93
N LYS A 98 33.65 4.34 42.97
CA LYS A 98 34.75 5.03 42.26
C LYS A 98 34.57 5.06 40.74
N VAL A 99 34.00 4.00 40.16
CA VAL A 99 33.71 3.94 38.73
C VAL A 99 32.55 4.87 38.38
N LEU A 100 31.51 4.92 39.20
CA LEU A 100 30.34 5.79 39.00
C LEU A 100 30.72 7.27 39.09
N GLU A 101 31.63 7.64 39.99
CA GLU A 101 32.18 9.00 40.09
C GLU A 101 32.96 9.39 38.83
N LYS A 102 33.72 8.46 38.26
CA LYS A 102 34.50 8.68 37.02
C LYS A 102 33.63 8.68 35.76
N TYR A 103 32.54 7.91 35.76
CA TYR A 103 31.62 7.75 34.64
C TYR A 103 30.16 7.82 35.14
N PRO A 104 29.64 9.04 35.36
CA PRO A 104 28.27 9.21 35.79
C PRO A 104 27.28 8.74 34.70
N PRO A 105 26.10 8.22 35.09
CA PRO A 105 25.05 7.84 34.15
C PRO A 105 24.61 9.02 33.29
N ARG A 106 24.18 8.77 32.05
CA ARG A 106 23.59 9.83 31.23
C ARG A 106 22.19 10.17 31.77
N PRO A 107 21.73 11.42 31.61
CA PRO A 107 20.40 11.83 32.07
C PRO A 107 19.27 10.96 31.52
N GLU A 108 19.40 10.48 30.28
CA GLU A 108 18.41 9.64 29.59
C GLU A 108 18.32 8.20 30.12
N ASP A 109 19.31 7.75 30.91
CA ASP A 109 19.33 6.42 31.51
C ASP A 109 18.51 6.33 32.82
N ASN A 110 18.03 7.48 33.35
CA ASN A 110 17.29 7.57 34.62
C ASN A 110 15.77 7.42 34.48
N ASP A 111 15.22 7.50 33.26
CA ASP A 111 13.77 7.46 33.01
C ASP A 111 13.20 6.02 32.99
N GLU A 112 14.03 5.00 33.24
CA GLU A 112 13.64 3.58 33.23
C GLU A 112 13.40 2.98 34.64
N GLU A 113 13.37 3.81 35.69
CA GLU A 113 13.02 3.40 37.06
C GLU A 113 11.51 3.56 37.35
N GLU A 114 10.64 2.92 36.56
CA GLU A 114 9.25 2.60 36.95
C GLU A 114 8.87 1.16 36.57
#